data_AF-A0A349SA18-F1
#
_entry.id   AF-A0A349SA18-F1
#
_cell.length_a   1.000
_cell.length_b   1.000
_cell.length_c   1.000
_cell.angle_alpha   90.00
_cell.angle_beta   90.00
_cell.angle_gamma   90.00
#
_symmetry.space_group_name_H-M   'P 1'
#
loop_
_entity.id
_entity.type
_entity.pdbx_description
1 polymer ?
#
loop_
_entity_poly.entity_id
_entity_poly.type
_entity_poly.pdbx_seq_one_letter_code
_entity_poly.pdbx_strand_id
1 'polypeptide(L)'
;MSYAVGSQEAPRVVAKGADLTAQRIRERAEEEGVMLFEEPMLARALFFTTEIDQDIPRPLFEAVAEVIAYVFHLNSFGRNGRAAKKPRVSLPAEMKFDFEGRKIDE
;
A
#
# COMPACT_ATOMS: atom_id res chain seq x y z
N MET A 1 0.43 -0.88 -6.43
CA MET A 1 1.88 -1.20 -6.34
C MET A 1 2.08 -2.62 -6.87
N SER A 2 3.27 -2.94 -7.35
CA SER A 2 3.65 -4.31 -7.74
C SER A 2 4.77 -4.82 -6.84
N TYR A 3 4.77 -6.14 -6.61
CA TYR A 3 5.84 -6.85 -5.91
C TYR A 3 5.86 -8.30 -6.38
N ALA A 4 7.06 -8.82 -6.67
CA ALA A 4 7.27 -10.21 -7.07
C ALA A 4 7.84 -11.01 -5.87
N VAL A 5 7.06 -11.96 -5.36
CA VAL A 5 7.53 -12.82 -4.25
C VAL A 5 8.73 -13.64 -4.69
N GLY A 6 9.81 -13.58 -3.91
CA GLY A 6 11.07 -14.25 -4.21
C GLY A 6 12.05 -13.39 -5.02
N SER A 7 11.66 -12.19 -5.45
CA SER A 7 12.59 -11.19 -5.97
C SER A 7 13.27 -10.41 -4.83
N GLN A 8 14.49 -9.93 -5.07
CA GLN A 8 15.17 -8.98 -4.18
C GLN A 8 14.76 -7.52 -4.44
N GLU A 9 13.89 -7.29 -5.42
CA GLU A 9 13.44 -5.95 -5.78
C GLU A 9 12.47 -5.37 -4.75
N ALA A 10 12.64 -4.08 -4.47
CA ALA A 10 11.74 -3.36 -3.59
C ALA A 10 10.35 -3.19 -4.26
N PRO A 11 9.26 -3.07 -3.47
CA PRO A 11 7.94 -2.80 -4.03
C PRO A 11 7.92 -1.50 -4.84
N ARG A 12 7.25 -1.54 -5.99
CA ARG A 12 7.21 -0.43 -6.94
C ARG A 12 5.82 0.19 -7.06
N VAL A 13 5.76 1.51 -7.16
CA VAL A 13 4.52 2.22 -7.45
C VAL A 13 4.25 2.18 -8.95
N VAL A 14 3.22 1.44 -9.37
CA VAL A 14 2.82 1.30 -10.78
C VAL A 14 1.69 2.25 -11.21
N ALA A 15 0.98 2.81 -10.24
CA ALA A 15 -0.08 3.77 -10.45
C ALA A 15 -0.28 4.59 -9.17
N LYS A 16 -0.51 5.89 -9.32
CA LYS A 16 -0.95 6.79 -8.24
C LYS A 16 -1.87 7.86 -8.81
N GLY A 17 -2.76 8.41 -7.99
CA GLY A 17 -3.67 9.46 -8.40
C GLY A 17 -4.46 10.01 -7.22
N ALA A 18 -5.06 11.18 -7.42
CA ALA A 18 -6.00 11.82 -6.50
C ALA A 18 -7.37 11.96 -7.17
N ASP A 19 -8.40 12.20 -6.35
CA ASP A 19 -9.78 12.48 -6.78
C ASP A 19 -10.31 11.48 -7.82
N LEU A 20 -10.75 11.99 -8.98
CA LEU A 20 -11.29 11.18 -10.07
C LEU A 20 -10.27 10.17 -10.61
N THR A 21 -8.98 10.49 -10.59
CA THR A 21 -7.94 9.55 -11.02
C THR A 21 -7.82 8.39 -10.03
N ALA A 22 -7.87 8.66 -8.72
CA ALA A 22 -7.90 7.60 -7.70
C ALA A 22 -9.15 6.73 -7.80
N GLN A 23 -10.30 7.32 -8.13
CA GLN A 23 -11.52 6.58 -8.39
C GLN A 23 -11.35 5.59 -9.56
N ARG A 24 -10.85 6.06 -10.71
CA ARG A 24 -10.61 5.20 -11.88
C ARG A 24 -9.61 4.08 -11.61
N ILE A 25 -8.57 4.34 -10.81
CA ILE A 25 -7.60 3.30 -10.41
C ILE A 25 -8.31 2.19 -9.61
N ARG A 26 -9.21 2.56 -8.68
CA ARG A 26 -9.97 1.59 -7.88
C ARG A 26 -10.95 0.78 -8.73
N GLU A 27 -11.69 1.44 -9.61
CA GLU A 27 -12.60 0.78 -10.56
C GLU A 27 -11.85 -0.25 -11.41
N ARG A 28 -10.69 0.15 -11.96
CA ARG A 28 -9.85 -0.75 -12.75
C ARG A 28 -9.27 -1.91 -11.93
N ALA A 29 -8.89 -1.66 -10.68
CA ALA A 29 -8.39 -2.70 -9.79
C ALA A 29 -9.48 -3.75 -9.50
N GLU A 30 -10.72 -3.33 -9.28
CA GLU A 30 -11.85 -4.24 -9.07
C GLU A 30 -12.13 -5.08 -10.33
N GLU A 31 -12.13 -4.48 -11.52
CA GLU A 31 -12.30 -5.19 -12.79
C GLU A 31 -11.26 -6.29 -13.01
N GLU A 32 -10.01 -6.03 -12.61
CA GLU A 32 -8.88 -6.94 -12.78
C GLU A 32 -8.69 -7.89 -11.57
N GLY A 33 -9.58 -7.86 -10.58
CA GLY A 33 -9.50 -8.71 -9.39
C GLY A 33 -8.33 -8.38 -8.46
N VAL A 34 -7.80 -7.17 -8.52
CA VAL A 34 -6.74 -6.67 -7.64
C VAL A 34 -7.37 -6.21 -6.32
N MET A 35 -6.90 -6.77 -5.20
CA MET A 35 -7.41 -6.45 -3.87
C MET A 35 -7.16 -4.97 -3.51
N LEU A 36 -8.21 -4.31 -3.00
CA LEU A 36 -8.11 -2.98 -2.41
C LEU A 36 -7.82 -3.07 -0.91
N PHE A 37 -6.69 -2.52 -0.48
CA PHE A 37 -6.33 -2.38 0.93
C PHE A 37 -6.32 -0.90 1.31
N GLU A 38 -7.34 -0.47 2.06
CA GLU A 38 -7.45 0.92 2.50
C GLU A 38 -6.57 1.17 3.72
N GLU A 39 -5.51 1.96 3.57
CA GLU A 39 -4.77 2.50 4.71
C GLU A 39 -4.40 3.95 4.44
N PRO A 40 -5.18 4.93 4.95
CA PRO A 40 -5.06 6.33 4.55
C PRO A 40 -3.68 6.93 4.81
N MET A 41 -3.04 6.59 5.95
CA MET A 41 -1.73 7.13 6.28
C MET A 41 -0.66 6.58 5.33
N LEU A 42 -0.66 5.27 5.09
CA LEU A 42 0.31 4.63 4.18
C LEU A 42 0.09 5.08 2.73
N ALA A 43 -1.16 5.19 2.29
CA ALA A 43 -1.50 5.67 0.96
C ALA A 43 -0.93 7.07 0.70
N ARG A 44 -1.07 7.99 1.66
CA ARG A 44 -0.48 9.33 1.57
C ARG A 44 1.04 9.29 1.58
N ALA A 45 1.65 8.50 2.46
CA ALA A 45 3.09 8.34 2.50
C ALA A 45 3.65 7.88 1.15
N LEU A 46 3.04 6.86 0.54
CA LEU A 46 3.41 6.39 -0.80
C LEU A 46 3.20 7.47 -1.87
N PHE A 47 2.08 8.19 -1.81
CA PHE A 47 1.73 9.23 -2.79
C PHE A 47 2.72 10.39 -2.82
N PHE A 48 3.14 10.88 -1.65
CA PHE A 48 4.01 12.05 -1.53
C PHE A 48 5.51 11.74 -1.57
N THR A 49 5.91 10.48 -1.38
CA THR A 49 7.34 10.12 -1.31
C THR A 49 7.84 9.27 -2.48
N THR A 50 6.94 8.77 -3.33
CA THR A 50 7.31 7.84 -4.43
C THR A 50 6.61 8.23 -5.73
N GLU A 51 7.37 8.32 -6.82
CA GLU A 51 6.81 8.52 -8.16
C GLU A 51 6.40 7.21 -8.83
N ILE A 52 5.63 7.32 -9.91
CA ILE A 52 5.30 6.17 -10.74
C ILE A 52 6.59 5.57 -11.30
N ASP A 53 6.63 4.25 -11.35
CA ASP A 53 7.78 3.42 -11.74
C ASP A 53 9.01 3.57 -10.83
N GLN A 54 8.84 4.10 -9.63
CA GLN A 54 9.89 4.13 -8.61
C GLN A 54 9.62 3.15 -7.48
N ASP A 55 10.73 2.66 -6.91
CA ASP A 55 10.72 1.83 -5.72
C ASP A 55 10.39 2.70 -4.50
N ILE A 56 9.63 2.15 -3.56
CA ILE A 56 9.27 2.86 -2.34
C ILE A 56 10.52 3.18 -1.49
N PRO A 57 10.52 4.24 -0.67
CA PRO A 57 11.64 4.54 0.21
C PRO A 57 11.73 3.51 1.36
N ARG A 58 12.95 3.24 1.82
CA ARG A 58 13.23 2.25 2.89
C ARG A 58 12.37 2.40 4.15
N PRO A 59 12.08 3.60 4.67
CA PRO A 59 11.24 3.74 5.86
C PRO A 59 9.80 3.23 5.70
N LEU A 60 9.34 2.97 4.48
CA LEU A 60 8.04 2.37 4.21
C LEU A 60 8.07 0.85 4.02
N PHE A 61 9.26 0.22 4.03
CA PHE A 61 9.39 -1.21 3.74
C PHE A 61 8.64 -2.08 4.73
N GLU A 62 8.75 -1.80 6.02
CA GLU A 62 8.07 -2.59 7.07
C GLU A 62 6.55 -2.49 6.94
N ALA A 63 6.04 -1.27 6.85
CA ALA A 63 4.62 -0.99 6.66
C ALA A 63 4.05 -1.68 5.42
N VAL A 64 4.76 -1.63 4.29
CA VAL A 64 4.35 -2.28 3.05
C VAL A 64 4.45 -3.80 3.14
N ALA A 65 5.48 -4.33 3.81
CA ALA A 65 5.64 -5.77 4.04
C ALA A 65 4.48 -6.36 4.85
N GLU A 66 3.98 -5.65 5.87
CA GLU A 66 2.80 -6.06 6.63
C GLU A 66 1.55 -6.17 5.75
N VAL A 67 1.34 -5.20 4.85
CA VAL A 67 0.23 -5.22 3.89
C VAL A 67 0.37 -6.39 2.92
N ILE A 68 1.55 -6.58 2.34
CA ILE A 68 1.84 -7.69 1.44
C ILE A 68 1.56 -9.03 2.15
N ALA A 69 2.10 -9.22 3.36
CA ALA A 69 1.91 -10.44 4.13
C ALA A 69 0.42 -10.71 4.42
N TYR A 70 -0.36 -9.67 4.74
CA TYR A 70 -1.79 -9.79 4.95
C TYR A 70 -2.53 -10.22 3.67
N VAL A 71 -2.23 -9.59 2.52
CA VAL A 71 -2.83 -9.94 1.22
C VAL A 71 -2.47 -11.39 0.84
N PHE A 72 -1.21 -11.79 1.02
CA PHE A 72 -0.78 -13.17 0.75
C PHE A 72 -1.44 -14.18 1.67
N HIS A 73 -1.62 -13.86 2.95
CA HIS A 73 -2.33 -14.70 3.89
C HIS A 73 -3.80 -14.88 3.46
N LEU A 74 -4.50 -13.79 3.11
CA LEU A 74 -5.88 -13.89 2.63
C LEU A 74 -6.00 -14.78 1.37
N ASN A 75 -5.08 -14.63 0.43
CA ASN A 75 -5.08 -15.44 -0.80
C ASN A 75 -4.72 -16.92 -0.54
N SER A 76 -3.86 -17.19 0.44
CA SER A 76 -3.39 -18.55 0.75
C SER A 76 -4.36 -19.34 1.64
N PHE A 77 -5.11 -18.67 2.52
CA PHE A 77 -5.96 -19.30 3.53
C PHE A 77 -7.45 -19.34 3.15
N GLY A 78 -7.78 -19.21 1.87
CA GLY A 78 -9.15 -19.27 1.31
C GLY A 78 -9.98 -20.54 1.58
N ARG A 79 -9.63 -21.37 2.57
CA ARG A 79 -10.38 -22.57 2.99
C ARG A 79 -10.53 -22.80 4.50
N ASN A 80 -9.78 -22.12 5.39
CA ASN A 80 -9.77 -22.45 6.82
C ASN A 80 -10.15 -21.27 7.74
N GLY A 81 -11.33 -20.68 7.55
CA GLY A 81 -12.22 -20.08 8.57
C GLY A 81 -11.69 -19.05 9.59
N ARG A 82 -10.40 -18.70 9.63
CA ARG A 82 -9.84 -17.68 10.51
C ARG A 82 -9.82 -16.38 9.75
N ALA A 83 -10.69 -15.45 10.14
CA ALA A 83 -10.61 -14.08 9.69
C ALA A 83 -9.22 -13.53 10.08
N ALA A 84 -8.35 -13.34 9.09
CA ALA A 84 -7.10 -12.65 9.31
C ALA A 84 -7.42 -11.25 9.81
N LYS A 85 -6.94 -10.88 10.99
CA LYS A 85 -7.14 -9.53 11.52
C LYS A 85 -6.33 -8.57 10.67
N LYS A 86 -6.98 -7.53 10.12
CA LYS A 86 -6.30 -6.46 9.39
C LYS A 86 -5.14 -5.90 10.25
N PRO A 87 -3.90 -5.82 9.72
CA PRO A 87 -2.78 -5.30 10.47
C PRO A 87 -2.99 -3.83 10.80
N ARG A 88 -2.41 -3.39 11.93
CA ARG A 88 -2.29 -1.98 12.26
C ARG A 88 -0.93 -1.53 11.75
N VAL A 89 -0.92 -0.99 10.54
CA VAL A 89 0.30 -0.49 9.90
C VAL A 89 0.82 0.72 10.68
N SER A 90 2.05 0.62 11.18
CA SER A 90 2.75 1.74 11.81
C SER A 90 3.64 2.45 10.79
N LEU A 91 3.63 3.79 10.81
CA LEU A 91 4.53 4.60 9.99
C LEU A 91 5.45 5.41 10.89
N PRO A 92 6.75 5.53 10.53
CA PRO A 92 7.64 6.42 11.24
C PRO A 92 7.21 7.88 11.04
N ALA A 93 7.49 8.74 12.01
CA ALA A 93 6.95 10.11 12.06
C ALA A 93 7.30 10.92 10.79
N GLU A 94 8.50 10.74 10.26
CA GLU A 94 8.97 11.40 9.04
C GLU A 94 8.21 11.00 7.76
N MET A 95 7.43 9.92 7.81
CA MET A 95 6.59 9.41 6.73
C MET A 95 5.09 9.64 6.95
N LYS A 96 4.70 10.40 7.99
CA LYS A 96 3.30 10.77 8.22
C LYS A 96 2.98 12.07 7.50
N PHE A 97 2.04 12.03 6.56
CA PHE A 97 1.60 13.18 5.78
C PHE A 97 0.09 13.41 5.91
N ASP A 98 -0.30 14.68 5.90
CA ASP A 98 -1.70 15.10 5.78
C ASP A 98 -2.17 15.07 4.31
N PHE A 99 -3.42 15.45 4.06
CA PHE A 99 -4.01 15.45 2.70
C PHE A 99 -3.39 16.50 1.77
N GLU A 100 -2.70 17.52 2.30
CA GLU A 100 -1.97 18.54 1.54
C GLU A 100 -0.50 18.17 1.30
N GLY A 101 -0.04 17.04 1.85
CA GLY A 101 1.35 16.60 1.76
C GLY A 101 2.28 17.26 2.77
N ARG A 102 1.74 17.93 3.79
CA ARG A 102 2.53 18.45 4.91
C ARG A 102 2.81 17.32 5.89
N LYS A 103 4.00 17.33 6.48
CA LYS A 103 4.36 16.38 7.53
C LYS A 103 3.46 16.63 8.74
N ILE A 104 2.94 15.55 9.30
CA ILE A 104 2.23 15.58 10.58
C ILE A 104 3.30 15.41 11.64
N ASP A 105 3.81 16.53 12.14
CA ASP A 105 4.59 16.53 13.38
C ASP A 105 3.64 16.20 14.54
N GLU A 106 4.03 15.22 15.36
CA GLU A 106 3.24 14.70 16.49
C GLU A 106 3.23 15.66 17.69
#